data_AF-A0A4R6UAB1-F1
#
_entry.id   AF-A0A4R6UAB1-F1
#
_cell.length_a   1.000
_cell.length_b   1.000
_cell.length_c   1.000
_cell.angle_alpha   90.00
_cell.angle_beta   90.00
_cell.angle_gamma   90.00
#
_symmetry.space_group_name_H-M   'P 1'
#
loop_
_entity.id
_entity.type
_entity.pdbx_description
1 polymer ?
#
loop_
_entity_poly.entity_id
_entity_poly.type
_entity_poly.pdbx_seq_one_letter_code
_entity_poly.pdbx_strand_id
1 'polypeptide(L)' 'MEDVLETYALPYDPEIPLICMDEQPIQLLDHSRPPQPMKAGQVLREDYEYVRKGSCSLFLFTEPLAGWRHVQASERRT' A
#
# COMPACT_ATOMS: atom_id res chain seq x y z
N MET A 1 -21.08 9.56 5.60
CA MET A 1 -20.27 8.40 5.17
C MET A 1 -21.11 7.47 4.31
N GLU A 2 -22.38 7.26 4.68
CA GLU A 2 -23.36 6.52 3.88
C GLU A 2 -23.47 7.02 2.43
N ASP A 3 -23.60 8.33 2.19
CA ASP A 3 -23.64 8.91 0.83
C ASP A 3 -22.43 8.53 -0.06
N VAL A 4 -21.24 8.41 0.54
CA VAL A 4 -20.04 7.99 -0.19
C VAL A 4 -20.14 6.51 -0.53
N LEU A 5 -20.57 5.67 0.42
CA LEU A 5 -20.74 4.23 0.21
C LEU A 5 -21.84 3.93 -0.83
N GLU A 6 -22.90 4.73 -0.87
CA GLU A 6 -23.94 4.61 -1.90
C GLU A 6 -23.37 4.81 -3.30
N THR A 7 -22.41 5.73 -3.46
CA THR A 7 -21.72 5.94 -4.75
C THR A 7 -20.95 4.70 -5.21
N TYR A 8 -20.38 3.91 -4.29
CA TYR A 8 -19.69 2.65 -4.61
C TYR A 8 -20.66 1.51 -4.96
N ALA A 9 -21.94 1.64 -4.61
CA ALA A 9 -22.97 0.65 -4.92
C ALA A 9 -23.68 0.93 -6.27
N LEU A 10 -23.39 2.06 -6.91
CA LEU A 10 -23.96 2.40 -8.21
C LEU A 10 -23.48 1.43 -9.30
N PRO A 11 -24.32 1.14 -10.31
CA PRO A 11 -23.88 0.47 -11.51
C PRO A 11 -22.73 1.24 -12.18
N TYR A 12 -21.85 0.50 -12.84
CA TYR A 12 -20.79 1.10 -13.65
C TYR A 12 -21.37 1.93 -14.81
N ASP A 13 -20.92 3.18 -14.94
CA ASP A 13 -21.24 4.07 -16.05
C ASP A 13 -19.93 4.64 -16.64
N PRO A 14 -19.58 4.32 -17.90
CA PRO A 14 -18.36 4.82 -18.53
C PRO A 14 -18.36 6.33 -18.81
N GLU A 15 -19.52 7.00 -18.81
CA GLU A 15 -19.61 8.45 -18.95
C GLU A 15 -19.36 9.18 -17.62
N ILE A 16 -19.51 8.47 -16.49
CA ILE A 16 -19.35 9.01 -15.13
C ILE A 16 -18.48 8.06 -14.29
N PRO A 17 -17.16 7.99 -14.55
CA PRO A 17 -16.27 7.10 -13.83
C PRO A 17 -16.12 7.52 -12.36
N LEU A 18 -16.32 6.57 -11.45
CA LEU A 18 -16.01 6.75 -10.03
C LEU A 18 -14.50 6.67 -9.83
N ILE A 19 -13.82 7.81 -9.66
CA ILE A 19 -12.39 7.85 -9.37
C ILE A 19 -12.15 8.17 -7.90
N CYS A 20 -11.27 7.41 -7.27
CA CYS A 20 -10.80 7.65 -5.92
C CYS A 20 -9.31 7.94 -5.94
N MET A 21 -8.86 8.78 -5.01
CA MET A 21 -7.45 9.11 -4.81
C MET A 21 -7.12 8.96 -3.33
N ASP A 22 -5.97 8.34 -3.05
CA ASP A 22 -5.42 8.26 -1.70
C ASP A 22 -3.90 8.48 -1.71
N GLU A 23 -3.37 9.04 -0.63
CA GLU A 23 -1.93 9.12 -0.38
C GLU A 23 -1.59 8.35 0.90
N GLN A 24 -0.72 7.36 0.77
CA GLN A 24 -0.21 6.61 1.91
C GLN A 24 1.31 6.81 2.08
N PRO A 25 1.77 7.39 3.20
CA PRO A 25 3.18 7.41 3.53
C PRO A 25 3.64 6.02 4.01
N ILE A 26 4.73 5.52 3.43
CA ILE A 26 5.32 4.23 3.79
C ILE A 26 6.69 4.47 4.43
N GLN A 27 6.92 3.83 5.58
CA GLN A 27 8.26 3.77 6.17
C GLN A 27 9.08 2.68 5.48
N LEU A 28 10.27 3.04 5.03
CA LEU A 28 11.22 2.10 4.48
C LEU A 28 12.04 1.54 5.63
N LEU A 29 11.90 0.24 5.89
CA LEU A 29 12.55 -0.47 6.99
C LEU A 29 13.49 -1.53 6.45
N ASP A 30 14.61 -1.71 7.14
CA ASP A 30 15.60 -2.75 6.87
C ASP A 30 15.88 -3.51 8.17
N HIS A 31 16.40 -4.73 8.08
CA HIS A 31 16.74 -5.50 9.26
C HIS A 31 18.02 -4.95 9.91
N SER A 32 18.04 -4.82 11.24
CA SER A 32 19.31 -4.50 11.93
C SER A 32 20.32 -5.65 11.83
N ARG A 33 19.83 -6.88 11.69
CA ARG A 33 20.60 -8.12 11.54
C ARG A 33 19.98 -9.03 10.48
N PRO A 34 20.77 -9.74 9.67
CA PRO A 34 20.23 -10.67 8.68
C PRO A 34 19.32 -11.74 9.32
N PRO A 35 18.16 -12.04 8.71
CA PRO A 35 17.28 -13.09 9.20
C PRO A 35 17.97 -14.46 9.10
N GLN A 36 17.71 -15.33 10.06
CA GLN A 36 18.28 -16.68 10.07
C GLN A 36 17.32 -17.66 9.41
N PRO A 37 17.73 -18.34 8.32
CA PRO A 37 16.84 -19.20 7.55
C PRO A 37 16.40 -20.43 8.36
N MET A 38 15.26 -20.98 7.96
CA MET A 38 14.74 -22.23 8.52
C MET A 38 15.72 -23.39 8.30
N LYS A 39 15.80 -24.27 9.30
CA LYS A 39 16.53 -25.55 9.23
C LYS A 39 15.66 -26.63 9.87
N ALA A 40 15.99 -27.91 9.67
CA ALA A 40 15.29 -28.99 10.34
C ALA A 40 15.33 -28.77 11.88
N GLY A 41 14.16 -28.70 12.51
CA GLY A 41 14.03 -28.41 13.95
C GLY A 41 14.24 -26.93 14.35
N GLN A 42 14.41 -26.01 13.39
CA GLN A 42 14.58 -24.57 13.66
C GLN A 42 13.69 -23.73 12.74
N VAL A 43 12.82 -22.93 13.35
CA VAL A 43 11.96 -21.97 12.64
C VAL A 43 12.76 -20.78 12.11
N LEU A 44 12.15 -20.03 11.19
CA LEU A 44 12.67 -18.74 10.74
C LEU A 44 12.81 -17.82 11.95
N ARG A 45 13.95 -17.13 12.06
CA ARG A 45 14.18 -16.14 13.12
C ARG A 45 14.52 -14.80 12.51
N GLU A 46 13.69 -13.82 12.78
CA GLU A 46 13.89 -12.43 12.42
C GLU A 46 14.02 -11.63 13.71
N ASP A 47 14.96 -10.68 13.75
CA ASP A 47 15.09 -9.76 14.88
C ASP A 47 13.96 -8.72 14.82
N TYR A 48 13.49 -8.27 15.99
CA TYR A 48 12.51 -7.20 16.10
C TYR A 48 13.12 -5.83 15.86
N GLU A 49 14.44 -5.69 16.06
CA GLU A 49 15.14 -4.44 15.80
C GLU A 49 15.26 -4.18 14.28
N TYR A 50 14.96 -2.95 13.88
CA TYR A 50 14.97 -2.51 12.48
C TYR A 50 15.73 -1.19 12.32
N VAL A 51 16.23 -0.97 11.11
CA VAL A 51 16.87 0.28 10.70
C VAL A 51 15.90 1.07 9.83
N ARG A 52 15.59 2.30 10.22
CA ARG A 52 14.79 3.22 9.38
C ARG A 52 15.63 3.73 8.22
N LYS A 53 15.12 3.59 7.00
CA LYS A 53 15.73 4.06 5.74
C LYS A 53 15.02 5.27 5.13
N GLY A 54 14.17 5.92 5.93
CA GLY A 54 13.36 7.07 5.50
C GLY A 54 11.91 6.68 5.22
N SER A 55 11.23 7.53 4.45
CA SER A 55 9.84 7.33 4.05
C SER A 55 9.63 7.75 2.61
N CYS A 56 8.76 7.03 1.90
CA CYS A 56 8.21 7.41 0.60
C CYS A 56 6.71 7.72 0.71
N SER A 57 6.13 8.33 -0.33
CA SER A 57 4.69 8.46 -0.48
C SER A 57 4.21 7.62 -1.66
N LEU A 58 3.13 6.87 -1.46
CA LEU A 58 2.39 6.20 -2.52
C LEU A 58 1.14 7.03 -2.84
N PHE A 59 0.99 7.42 -4.10
CA PHE A 59 -0.22 8.03 -4.64
C PHE A 59 -0.99 6.96 -5.41
N LEU A 60 -2.18 6.62 -4.94
CA LEU A 60 -3.07 5.66 -5.58
C LEU A 60 -4.24 6.41 -6.22
N PHE A 61 -4.49 6.11 -7.49
CA PHE A 61 -5.74 6.41 -8.15
C PHE A 61 -6.43 5.11 -8.51
N THR A 62 -7.73 5.01 -8.29
CA THR A 62 -8.48 3.80 -8.59
C THR A 62 -9.85 4.12 -9.13
N GLU A 63 -10.31 3.28 -10.05
CA GLU A 63 -11.69 3.23 -10.51
C GLU A 63 -12.26 1.87 -10.06
N PRO A 64 -12.85 1.80 -8.86
CA PRO A 64 -13.20 0.53 -8.23
C PRO A 64 -14.22 -0.28 -9.04
N LEU A 65 -15.15 0.40 -9.72
CA LEU A 65 -16.20 -0.25 -10.52
C LEU A 65 -15.68 -0.81 -11.86
N ALA A 66 -14.60 -0.25 -12.41
CA ALA A 66 -13.93 -0.75 -13.60
C ALA A 66 -12.77 -1.72 -13.30
N GLY A 67 -12.41 -1.89 -12.02
CA GLY A 67 -11.26 -2.70 -11.62
C GLY A 67 -9.91 -2.10 -12.03
N TRP A 68 -9.85 -0.80 -12.31
CA TRP A 68 -8.63 -0.11 -12.73
C TRP A 68 -7.95 0.59 -11.55
N ARG A 69 -6.61 0.61 -11.57
CA ARG A 69 -5.82 1.39 -10.63
C ARG A 69 -4.50 1.84 -11.24
N HIS A 70 -4.03 3.00 -10.78
CA HIS A 70 -2.71 3.53 -11.05
C HIS A 70 -2.02 3.88 -9.74
N VAL A 71 -0.76 3.50 -9.60
CA VAL A 71 0.04 3.79 -8.40
C VAL A 71 1.33 4.46 -8.81
N GLN A 72 1.63 5.60 -8.18
CA GLN A 72 2.90 6.28 -8.29
C GLN A 72 3.59 6.31 -6.93
N ALA A 73 4.82 5.78 -6.87
CA ALA A 73 5.67 5.89 -5.70
C ALA A 73 6.64 7.06 -5.88
N SER A 74 6.70 7.97 -4.91
CA SER A 74 7.81 8.91 -4.81
C SER A 74 9.00 8.23 -4.16
N GLU A 75 10.23 8.60 -4.56
CA GLU A 75 11.43 8.03 -3.93
C GLU A 75 11.57 8.45 -2.46
N ARG A 76 11.09 9.65 -2.13
CA ARG A 76 11.21 10.24 -0.80
C ARG A 76 10.03 11.16 -0.50
N ARG A 77 9.59 11.14 0.76
CA ARG A 77 8.72 12.15 1.35
C ARG A 77 9.60 13.24 1.98
N THR A 78 9.58 14.44 1.44
CA THR A 78 10.33 15.62 1.95
C THR A 78 9.64 16.24 3.14
#